data_AF-A0AAI9HU89-F1
#
_entry.id   AF-A0AAI9HU89-F1
#
_cell.length_a   1.000
_cell.length_b   1.000
_cell.length_c   1.000
_cell.angle_alpha   90.00
_cell.angle_beta   90.00
_cell.angle_gamma   90.00
#
_symmetry.space_group_name_H-M   'P 1'
#
loop_
_entity.id
_entity.type
_entity.pdbx_description
1 polymer ?
#
loop_
_entity_poly.entity_id
_entity_poly.type
_entity_poly.pdbx_seq_one_letter_code
_entity_poly.pdbx_strand_id
1 'polypeptide(L)'
;MYIVDGSGYYKKSSPIVQIYPDGHYETNDESEGAEVRRTGTGQYHITGILGYNSDGAWGVNGGISVPKDNNGLELVYVDDRVQKDGSIIIETCHRQHAHLPERFQNWRLKEVTPEGERIFYQDGEPCDLPESTRLDVRVEMPQGSVWNVKQRELAEQMEREQAEREAQEVAEQAEDSEE
;
A
#
# COMPACT_ATOMS: atom_id res chain seq x y z
N MET A 1 0.23 4.05 -17.28
CA MET A 1 -0.03 5.50 -17.48
C MET A 1 0.47 6.24 -16.23
N TYR A 2 1.21 7.34 -16.39
CA TYR A 2 1.84 8.07 -15.28
C TYR A 2 0.88 9.13 -14.73
N ILE A 3 0.73 9.21 -13.40
CA ILE A 3 0.00 10.32 -12.76
C ILE A 3 1.01 11.47 -12.56
N VAL A 4 0.64 12.66 -13.02
CA VAL A 4 1.41 13.90 -12.82
C VAL A 4 1.01 14.46 -11.46
N ASP A 5 1.94 14.50 -10.50
CA ASP A 5 1.70 15.25 -9.26
C ASP A 5 1.88 16.76 -9.51
N GLY A 6 1.43 17.60 -8.58
CA GLY A 6 1.48 19.07 -8.68
C GLY A 6 2.88 19.68 -8.82
N SER A 7 3.93 18.86 -8.87
CA SER A 7 5.34 19.21 -9.13
C SER A 7 5.83 18.85 -10.54
N GLY A 8 4.99 18.28 -11.41
CA GLY A 8 5.35 18.01 -12.81
C GLY A 8 6.24 16.79 -13.04
N TYR A 9 6.36 15.89 -12.06
CA TYR A 9 7.08 14.61 -12.21
C TYR A 9 6.13 13.46 -12.52
N TYR A 10 6.47 12.65 -13.52
CA TYR A 10 5.78 11.39 -13.82
C TYR A 10 6.12 10.34 -12.76
N LYS A 11 5.17 10.01 -11.87
CA LYS A 11 5.34 8.90 -10.93
C LYS A 11 4.64 7.66 -11.48
N LYS A 12 5.36 6.54 -11.48
CA LYS A 12 4.76 5.21 -11.62
C LYS A 12 3.88 5.01 -10.38
N SER A 13 2.57 5.09 -10.55
CA SER A 13 1.65 4.79 -9.46
C SER A 13 1.86 3.36 -8.96
N SER A 14 1.74 3.18 -7.66
CA SER A 14 1.98 1.91 -7.00
C SER A 14 0.68 1.35 -6.45
N PRO A 15 0.40 0.04 -6.59
CA PRO A 15 -0.73 -0.58 -5.88
C PRO A 15 -0.52 -0.48 -4.37
N ILE A 16 -1.41 0.21 -3.66
CA ILE A 16 -1.32 0.46 -2.22
C ILE A 16 -2.65 0.12 -1.56
N VAL A 17 -2.57 -0.71 -0.51
CA VAL A 17 -3.66 -1.01 0.41
C VAL A 17 -3.40 -0.29 1.72
N GLN A 18 -4.36 0.49 2.20
CA GLN A 18 -4.27 1.22 3.47
C GLN A 18 -5.12 0.50 4.53
N ILE A 19 -4.56 0.21 5.70
CA ILE A 19 -5.26 -0.50 6.79
C ILE A 19 -5.37 0.41 8.01
N TYR A 20 -6.59 0.57 8.54
CA TYR A 20 -6.92 1.47 9.63
C TYR A 20 -7.18 0.73 10.96
N PRO A 21 -7.17 1.42 12.12
CA PRO A 21 -7.23 0.81 13.45
C PRO A 21 -8.43 -0.09 13.71
N ASP A 22 -9.60 0.28 13.19
CA ASP A 22 -10.85 -0.46 13.33
C ASP A 22 -10.94 -1.68 12.38
N GLY A 23 -9.95 -1.87 11.51
CA GLY A 23 -9.93 -2.89 10.47
C GLY A 23 -10.56 -2.44 9.15
N HIS A 24 -11.03 -1.19 9.04
CA HIS A 24 -11.33 -0.58 7.75
C HIS A 24 -10.08 -0.57 6.87
N TYR A 25 -10.28 -0.63 5.55
CA TYR A 25 -9.20 -0.53 4.59
C TYR A 25 -9.64 0.24 3.34
N GLU A 26 -8.66 0.81 2.64
CA GLU A 26 -8.85 1.47 1.36
C GLU A 26 -7.86 0.92 0.33
N THR A 27 -8.27 0.91 -0.93
CA THR A 27 -7.44 0.55 -2.10
C THR A 27 -7.44 1.73 -3.07
N ASN A 28 -6.30 2.00 -3.71
CA ASN A 28 -6.28 2.86 -4.90
C ASN A 28 -6.65 2.09 -6.17
N ASP A 29 -6.81 2.80 -7.29
CA ASP A 29 -7.13 2.21 -8.59
C ASP A 29 -6.18 1.06 -8.96
N GLU A 30 -4.88 1.22 -8.70
CA GLU A 30 -3.86 0.22 -9.02
C GLU A 30 -3.97 -1.06 -8.19
N SER A 31 -4.60 -1.02 -7.01
CA SER A 31 -4.82 -2.17 -6.12
C SER A 31 -6.27 -2.63 -6.06
N GLU A 32 -7.12 -2.16 -6.99
CA GLU A 32 -8.50 -2.61 -7.09
C GLU A 32 -8.57 -4.15 -7.20
N GLY A 33 -9.42 -4.75 -6.36
CA GLY A 33 -9.56 -6.20 -6.21
C GLY A 33 -8.74 -6.81 -5.07
N ALA A 34 -7.88 -6.03 -4.41
CA ALA A 34 -7.31 -6.43 -3.12
C ALA A 34 -8.37 -6.32 -2.00
N GLU A 35 -8.36 -7.27 -1.07
CA GLU A 35 -9.26 -7.28 0.08
C GLU A 35 -8.47 -7.43 1.37
N VAL A 36 -8.93 -6.78 2.45
CA VAL A 36 -8.36 -6.94 3.79
C VAL A 36 -9.43 -7.47 4.74
N ARG A 37 -9.07 -8.52 5.49
CA ARG A 37 -9.88 -9.03 6.60
C ARG A 37 -9.11 -8.91 7.91
N ARG A 38 -9.69 -8.21 8.89
CA ARG A 38 -9.24 -8.27 10.28
C ARG A 38 -9.66 -9.61 10.89
N THR A 39 -8.68 -10.41 11.30
CA THR A 39 -8.90 -11.77 11.82
C THR A 39 -8.80 -11.86 13.35
N GLY A 40 -8.25 -10.82 13.98
CA GLY A 40 -8.11 -10.66 15.42
C GLY A 40 -7.54 -9.30 15.76
N THR A 41 -7.31 -9.04 17.05
CA THR A 41 -6.63 -7.82 17.52
C THR A 41 -5.25 -7.72 16.89
N GLY A 42 -5.02 -6.66 16.12
CA GLY A 42 -3.78 -6.43 15.41
C GLY A 42 -3.46 -7.43 14.30
N GLN A 43 -4.42 -8.25 13.83
CA GLN A 43 -4.18 -9.27 12.81
C GLN A 43 -4.97 -8.99 11.55
N TYR A 44 -4.29 -8.86 10.42
CA TYR A 44 -4.85 -8.49 9.13
C TYR A 44 -4.42 -9.49 8.05
N HIS A 45 -5.36 -9.93 7.22
CA HIS A 45 -5.11 -10.84 6.09
C HIS A 45 -5.48 -10.13 4.79
N ILE A 46 -4.50 -9.93 3.92
CA ILE A 46 -4.65 -9.28 2.61
C ILE A 46 -4.70 -10.35 1.52
N THR A 47 -5.76 -10.36 0.72
CA THR A 47 -5.99 -11.30 -0.38
C THR A 47 -6.22 -10.57 -1.71
N GLY A 48 -6.26 -11.31 -2.83
CA GLY A 48 -6.40 -10.71 -4.17
C GLY A 48 -5.08 -10.17 -4.75
N ILE A 49 -3.96 -10.49 -4.12
CA ILE A 49 -2.61 -9.99 -4.41
C ILE A 49 -1.60 -11.13 -4.58
N LEU A 50 -0.40 -10.81 -5.08
CA LEU A 50 0.72 -11.73 -5.31
C LEU A 50 1.93 -11.40 -4.42
N GLY A 51 1.67 -11.03 -3.17
CA GLY A 51 2.67 -10.59 -2.20
C GLY A 51 2.98 -9.10 -2.31
N TYR A 52 4.15 -8.71 -1.83
CA TYR A 52 4.61 -7.33 -1.91
C TYR A 52 4.98 -6.95 -3.34
N ASN A 53 4.82 -5.67 -3.67
CA ASN A 53 5.25 -5.15 -4.95
C ASN A 53 6.75 -5.38 -5.16
N SER A 54 7.11 -5.97 -6.30
CA SER A 54 8.46 -6.48 -6.55
C SER A 54 9.43 -5.45 -7.14
N ASP A 55 8.99 -4.23 -7.44
CA ASP A 55 9.82 -3.25 -8.16
C ASP A 55 10.91 -2.56 -7.30
N GLY A 56 11.00 -2.90 -6.02
CA GLY A 56 12.05 -2.44 -5.12
C GLY A 56 12.02 -0.94 -4.77
N ALA A 57 11.02 -0.18 -5.21
CA ALA A 57 10.99 1.28 -5.00
C ALA A 57 10.86 1.70 -3.53
N TRP A 58 10.48 0.76 -2.65
CA TRP A 58 10.38 0.95 -1.20
C TRP A 58 11.49 0.22 -0.41
N GLY A 59 12.49 -0.33 -1.12
CA GLY A 59 13.64 -1.04 -0.53
C GLY A 59 13.47 -2.57 -0.47
N VAL A 60 14.53 -3.26 -0.01
CA VAL A 60 14.62 -4.74 0.01
C VAL A 60 13.61 -5.39 0.96
N ASN A 61 13.20 -4.67 2.01
CA ASN A 61 12.19 -5.10 2.98
C ASN A 61 10.86 -4.33 2.79
N GLY A 62 10.72 -3.63 1.67
CA GLY A 62 9.91 -2.42 1.46
C GLY A 62 8.44 -2.64 1.12
N GLY A 63 7.75 -3.48 1.86
CA GLY A 63 6.34 -3.76 1.61
C GLY A 63 5.36 -2.88 2.39
N ILE A 64 5.79 -2.34 3.54
CA ILE A 64 4.91 -1.75 4.55
C ILE A 64 5.49 -0.45 5.09
N SER A 65 4.67 0.59 5.16
CA SER A 65 4.91 1.77 5.99
C SER A 65 4.17 1.62 7.32
N VAL A 66 4.92 1.74 8.43
CA VAL A 66 4.44 1.60 9.80
C VAL A 66 4.22 3.00 10.40
N PRO A 67 3.17 3.23 11.20
CA PRO A 67 2.95 4.53 11.81
C PRO A 67 4.05 4.91 12.79
N LYS A 68 4.46 6.18 12.72
CA LYS A 68 5.56 6.75 13.51
C LYS A 68 5.09 7.96 14.30
N ASP A 69 5.75 8.20 15.43
CA ASP A 69 5.60 9.45 16.18
C ASP A 69 6.30 10.63 15.47
N ASN A 70 6.21 11.82 16.07
CA ASN A 70 6.86 13.02 15.56
C ASN A 70 8.40 12.98 15.60
N ASN A 71 9.01 12.00 16.28
CA ASN A 71 10.45 11.77 16.31
C ASN A 71 10.88 10.70 15.30
N GLY A 72 9.95 10.16 14.51
CA GLY A 72 10.21 9.13 13.50
C GLY A 72 10.31 7.71 14.07
N LEU A 73 9.94 7.51 15.33
CA LEU A 73 9.96 6.21 16.00
C LEU A 73 8.64 5.47 15.72
N GLU A 74 8.73 4.19 15.37
CA GLU A 74 7.53 3.40 15.10
C GLU A 74 6.69 3.19 16.37
N LEU A 75 5.37 3.27 16.23
CA LEU A 75 4.42 3.14 17.34
C LEU A 75 4.06 1.68 17.65
N VAL A 76 4.27 0.79 16.69
CA VAL A 76 3.99 -0.65 16.80
C VAL A 76 5.14 -1.45 16.17
N TYR A 77 5.30 -2.69 16.63
CA TYR A 77 5.99 -3.71 15.86
C TYR A 77 5.04 -4.26 14.79
N VAL A 78 5.61 -4.65 13.66
CA VAL A 78 4.93 -5.35 12.58
C VAL A 78 5.69 -6.64 12.31
N ASP A 79 4.97 -7.76 12.35
CA ASP A 79 5.42 -9.05 11.83
C ASP A 79 4.55 -9.40 10.62
N ASP A 80 5.17 -9.88 9.55
CA ASP A 80 4.46 -10.17 8.30
C ASP A 80 4.94 -11.47 7.65
N ARG A 81 4.04 -12.07 6.87
CA ARG A 81 4.31 -13.31 6.16
C ARG A 81 3.52 -13.40 4.85
N VAL A 82 4.25 -13.45 3.74
CA VAL A 82 3.68 -13.81 2.43
C VAL A 82 3.37 -15.31 2.42
N GLN A 83 2.13 -15.65 2.12
CA GLN A 83 1.63 -17.01 2.01
C GLN A 83 1.93 -17.59 0.63
N LYS A 84 1.82 -18.93 0.50
CA LYS A 84 2.08 -19.63 -0.77
C LYS A 84 1.15 -19.21 -1.92
N ASP A 85 -0.04 -18.73 -1.59
CA ASP A 85 -1.03 -18.23 -2.55
C ASP A 85 -0.83 -16.74 -2.91
N GLY A 86 0.21 -16.10 -2.37
CA GLY A 86 0.49 -14.68 -2.55
C GLY A 86 -0.22 -13.75 -1.57
N SER A 87 -1.15 -14.25 -0.74
CA SER A 87 -1.77 -13.44 0.31
C SER A 87 -0.75 -13.04 1.39
N ILE A 88 -1.03 -11.98 2.14
CA ILE A 88 -0.14 -11.50 3.21
C ILE A 88 -0.88 -11.52 4.54
N ILE A 89 -0.27 -12.09 5.57
CA ILE A 89 -0.74 -11.91 6.94
C ILE A 89 0.17 -10.92 7.64
N ILE A 90 -0.42 -9.94 8.32
CA ILE A 90 0.24 -8.90 9.09
C ILE A 90 -0.25 -8.98 10.53
N GLU A 91 0.67 -8.95 11.48
CA GLU A 91 0.40 -8.93 12.92
C GLU A 91 1.10 -7.73 13.56
N THR A 92 0.38 -7.01 14.43
CA THR A 92 0.87 -5.81 15.09
C THR A 92 0.89 -5.96 16.60
N CYS A 93 1.98 -5.51 17.22
CA CYS A 93 2.16 -5.50 18.67
C CYS A 93 2.61 -4.13 19.15
N HIS A 94 2.29 -3.78 20.40
CA HIS A 94 2.68 -2.50 20.97
C HIS A 94 4.20 -2.41 21.08
N ARG A 95 4.76 -1.25 20.73
CA ARG A 95 6.20 -1.00 20.80
C ARG A 95 6.51 0.04 21.85
N GLN A 96 7.14 -0.37 22.93
CA GLN A 96 7.63 0.51 23.99
C GLN A 96 9.08 0.90 23.71
N HIS A 97 9.38 2.19 23.75
CA HIS A 97 10.75 2.70 23.59
C HIS A 97 11.45 2.83 24.95
N ALA A 98 11.59 1.71 25.68
CA ALA A 98 12.06 1.70 27.08
C ALA A 98 13.46 2.31 27.31
N HIS A 99 14.26 2.44 26.25
CA HIS A 99 15.59 3.06 26.27
C HIS A 99 15.54 4.60 26.34
N LEU A 100 14.37 5.21 26.14
CA LEU A 100 14.16 6.65 26.18
C LEU A 100 13.73 7.13 27.57
N PRO A 101 13.82 8.43 27.88
CA PRO A 101 13.21 8.99 29.09
C PRO A 101 11.71 8.67 29.13
N GLU A 102 11.17 8.42 30.33
CA GLU A 102 9.80 7.90 30.55
C GLU A 102 8.72 8.55 29.68
N ARG A 103 8.73 9.88 29.57
CA ARG A 103 7.75 10.65 28.78
C ARG A 103 7.77 10.36 27.27
N PHE A 104 8.83 9.74 26.75
CA PHE A 104 9.05 9.44 25.33
C PHE A 104 8.98 7.94 25.03
N GLN A 105 8.59 7.11 25.99
CA GLN A 105 8.64 5.65 25.82
C GLN A 105 7.44 5.06 25.05
N ASN A 106 6.56 5.88 24.47
CA ASN A 106 5.31 5.46 23.83
C ASN A 106 4.33 4.77 24.81
N TRP A 107 4.03 5.41 25.93
CA TRP A 107 2.99 4.95 26.84
C TRP A 107 1.60 5.10 26.22
N ARG A 108 1.03 3.98 25.75
CA ARG A 108 -0.31 3.94 25.16
C ARG A 108 -1.31 3.34 26.13
N LEU A 109 -2.37 4.10 26.41
CA LEU A 109 -3.48 3.66 27.25
C LEU A 109 -4.24 2.54 26.54
N LYS A 110 -4.45 1.42 27.25
CA LYS A 110 -5.23 0.27 26.77
C LYS A 110 -6.68 0.40 27.23
N GLU A 111 -6.88 0.60 28.52
CA GLU A 111 -8.20 0.76 29.12
C GLU A 111 -8.14 1.56 30.42
N VAL A 112 -9.29 2.07 30.84
CA VAL A 112 -9.48 2.65 32.17
C VAL A 112 -10.51 1.80 32.89
N THR A 113 -10.17 1.26 34.05
CA THR A 113 -11.09 0.43 34.83
C THR A 113 -12.24 1.27 35.39
N PRO A 114 -13.37 0.65 35.80
CA PRO A 114 -14.45 1.38 36.47
C PRO A 114 -14.01 2.15 37.72
N GLU A 115 -12.95 1.71 38.39
CA GLU A 115 -12.34 2.34 39.57
C GLU A 115 -11.39 3.49 39.21
N GLY A 116 -11.14 3.74 37.92
CA GLY A 116 -10.30 4.82 37.42
C GLY A 116 -8.82 4.46 37.26
N GLU A 117 -8.44 3.19 37.39
CA GLU A 117 -7.07 2.75 37.14
C GLU A 117 -6.76 2.75 35.63
N ARG A 118 -5.59 3.26 35.26
CA ARG A 118 -5.14 3.30 33.86
C ARG A 118 -4.25 2.10 33.57
N ILE A 119 -4.71 1.24 32.67
CA ILE A 119 -3.95 0.08 32.20
C ILE A 119 -3.30 0.47 30.87
N PHE A 120 -1.98 0.31 30.78
CA PHE A 120 -1.20 0.59 29.57
C PHE A 120 -0.83 -0.72 28.88
N TYR A 121 -0.62 -0.66 27.56
CA TYR A 121 -0.06 -1.79 26.82
C TYR A 121 1.34 -2.13 27.31
N GLN A 122 1.66 -3.42 27.36
CA GLN A 122 3.03 -3.91 27.57
C GLN A 122 3.79 -3.98 26.25
N ASP A 123 5.13 -3.90 26.31
CA ASP A 123 5.96 -4.07 25.12
C ASP A 123 5.74 -5.46 24.51
N GLY A 124 5.51 -5.51 23.19
CA GLY A 124 5.21 -6.74 22.47
C GLY A 124 3.79 -7.29 22.66
N GLU A 125 2.91 -6.61 23.39
CA GLU A 125 1.52 -7.03 23.54
C GLU A 125 0.74 -6.88 22.21
N PRO A 126 0.05 -7.91 21.70
CA PRO A 126 -0.77 -7.80 20.50
C PRO A 126 -1.80 -6.69 20.61
N CYS A 127 -1.88 -5.84 19.58
CA CYS A 127 -2.76 -4.67 19.61
C CYS A 127 -3.14 -4.21 18.22
N ASP A 128 -4.29 -3.57 18.09
CA ASP A 128 -4.61 -2.82 16.87
C ASP A 128 -3.74 -1.56 16.74
N LEU A 129 -3.76 -0.97 15.54
CA LEU A 129 -3.05 0.28 15.25
C LEU A 129 -3.53 1.42 16.17
N PRO A 130 -2.66 2.38 16.54
CA PRO A 130 -3.09 3.56 17.28
C PRO A 130 -4.15 4.37 16.51
N GLU A 131 -5.03 5.07 17.24
CA GLU A 131 -6.04 5.94 16.63
C GLU A 131 -5.41 6.97 15.67
N SER A 132 -6.15 7.29 14.60
CA SER A 132 -5.70 8.25 13.55
C SER A 132 -4.39 7.87 12.85
N THR A 133 -4.01 6.60 12.89
CA THR A 133 -2.88 6.05 12.13
C THR A 133 -3.35 5.04 11.09
N ARG A 134 -2.43 4.51 10.28
CA ARG A 134 -2.69 3.43 9.34
C ARG A 134 -1.40 2.70 8.97
N LEU A 135 -1.53 1.51 8.39
CA LEU A 135 -0.46 0.88 7.61
C LEU A 135 -0.69 1.20 6.13
N ASP A 136 0.38 1.51 5.40
CA ASP A 136 0.35 1.54 3.93
C ASP A 136 1.12 0.31 3.42
N VAL A 137 0.43 -0.59 2.72
CA VAL A 137 0.98 -1.85 2.22
C VAL A 137 1.04 -1.83 0.69
N ARG A 138 2.23 -1.99 0.14
CA ARG A 138 2.46 -1.93 -1.30
C ARG A 138 2.47 -3.33 -1.88
N VAL A 139 1.51 -3.61 -2.75
CA VAL A 139 1.18 -4.98 -3.16
C VAL A 139 1.51 -5.24 -4.63
N GLU A 140 1.78 -6.50 -4.97
CA GLU A 140 1.87 -6.95 -6.35
C GLU A 140 0.49 -7.42 -6.81
N MET A 141 -0.02 -6.87 -7.90
CA MET A 141 -1.34 -7.23 -8.41
C MET A 141 -1.25 -8.24 -9.55
N PRO A 142 -2.16 -9.21 -9.66
CA PRO A 142 -2.22 -10.11 -10.80
C PRO A 142 -2.31 -9.36 -12.13
N GLN A 143 -1.73 -9.91 -13.20
CA GLN A 143 -1.83 -9.34 -14.56
C GLN A 143 -3.28 -9.23 -15.09
N GLY A 144 -4.18 -10.02 -14.50
CA GLY A 144 -5.62 -9.97 -14.75
C GLY A 144 -6.41 -9.04 -13.81
N SER A 145 -5.74 -8.23 -12.98
CA SER A 145 -6.42 -7.23 -12.16
C SER A 145 -7.14 -6.19 -13.02
N VAL A 146 -8.17 -5.57 -12.46
CA VAL A 146 -9.01 -4.57 -13.17
C VAL A 146 -8.13 -3.48 -13.79
N TRP A 147 -7.20 -2.94 -13.00
CA TRP A 147 -6.23 -1.95 -13.46
C TRP A 147 -5.33 -2.45 -14.59
N ASN A 148 -4.70 -3.62 -14.42
CA ASN A 148 -3.73 -4.13 -15.41
C ASN A 148 -4.39 -4.46 -16.74
N VAL A 149 -5.63 -4.97 -16.73
CA VAL A 149 -6.42 -5.20 -17.95
C VAL A 149 -6.73 -3.87 -18.63
N LYS A 150 -7.26 -2.89 -17.88
CA LYS A 150 -7.59 -1.56 -18.42
C LYS A 150 -6.37 -0.84 -19.03
N GLN A 151 -5.20 -0.95 -18.38
CA GLN A 151 -3.97 -0.37 -18.91
C GLN A 151 -3.51 -1.05 -20.20
N ARG A 152 -3.64 -2.38 -20.31
CA ARG A 152 -3.29 -3.12 -21.52
C ARG A 152 -4.22 -2.76 -22.69
N GLU A 153 -5.53 -2.75 -22.46
CA GLU A 153 -6.51 -2.38 -23.48
C GLU A 153 -6.29 -0.95 -23.99
N LEU A 154 -6.01 -0.01 -23.09
CA LEU A 154 -5.70 1.36 -23.44
C LEU A 154 -4.40 1.47 -24.25
N ALA A 155 -3.36 0.72 -23.88
CA ALA A 155 -2.10 0.68 -24.63
C ALA A 155 -2.31 0.13 -26.05
N GLU A 156 -3.05 -0.97 -26.20
CA GLU A 156 -3.38 -1.55 -27.50
C GLU A 156 -4.19 -0.58 -28.38
N GLN A 157 -5.09 0.22 -27.79
CA GLN A 157 -5.82 1.27 -28.53
C GLN A 157 -4.90 2.39 -29.01
N MET A 158 -4.02 2.89 -28.14
CA MET A 158 -3.07 3.93 -28.52
C MET A 158 -2.10 3.47 -29.60
N GLU A 159 -1.61 2.24 -29.54
CA GLU A 159 -0.73 1.66 -30.57
C GLU A 159 -1.44 1.56 -31.92
N ARG A 160 -2.72 1.16 -31.94
CA ARG A 160 -3.52 1.13 -33.17
C ARG A 160 -3.74 2.52 -33.74
N GLU A 161 -4.12 3.49 -32.91
CA GLU A 161 -4.31 4.87 -33.34
C GLU A 161 -3.00 5.49 -33.87
N GLN A 162 -1.87 5.19 -33.24
CA GLN A 162 -0.57 5.66 -33.70
C GLN A 162 -0.18 5.04 -35.04
N ALA A 163 -0.35 3.72 -35.19
CA ALA A 163 -0.08 3.03 -36.45
C ALA A 163 -0.99 3.54 -37.60
N GLU A 164 -2.25 3.85 -37.31
CA GLU A 164 -3.18 4.44 -38.28
C GLU A 164 -2.73 5.85 -38.70
N ARG A 165 -2.27 6.69 -37.76
CA ARG A 165 -1.73 8.02 -38.07
C ARG A 165 -0.46 7.95 -38.90
N GLU A 166 0.48 7.08 -38.51
CA GLU A 166 1.72 6.87 -39.26
C GLU A 166 1.42 6.37 -40.69
N ALA A 167 0.45 5.48 -40.86
CA ALA A 167 0.03 5.02 -42.19
C ALA A 167 -0.63 6.13 -43.03
N GLN A 168 -1.44 7.01 -42.42
CA GLN A 168 -2.02 8.16 -43.10
C GLN A 168 -0.95 9.16 -43.54
N GLU A 169 0.02 9.47 -42.67
CA GLU A 169 1.13 10.37 -42.99
C GLU A 169 2.01 9.83 -44.13
N VAL A 170 2.28 8.51 -44.14
CA VAL A 170 3.03 7.87 -45.24
C VAL A 170 2.25 7.92 -46.56
N ALA A 171 0.93 7.73 -46.52
CA ALA A 171 0.09 7.81 -47.72
C ALA A 171 0.05 9.25 -48.29
N GLU A 172 -0.11 10.26 -47.45
CA GLU A 172 -0.11 11.67 -47.85
C GLU A 172 1.25 12.08 -48.45
N GLN A 173 2.37 11.67 -47.84
CA GLN A 173 3.71 11.92 -48.39
C GLN A 173 3.97 11.21 -49.72
N ALA A 174 3.36 10.04 -49.94
CA ALA A 174 3.46 9.34 -51.21
C ALA A 174 2.68 10.08 -52.31
N GLU A 175 1.47 10.55 -52.03
CA GLU A 175 0.66 11.34 -52.97
C GLU A 175 1.35 12.67 -53.35
N ASP A 176 1.91 13.39 -52.38
CA ASP A 176 2.66 14.64 -52.62
C ASP A 176 3.98 14.44 -53.41
N SER A 177 4.49 13.20 -53.47
CA SER A 177 5.72 12.87 -54.20
C SER A 177 5.48 12.42 -55.65
N GLU A 178 4.21 12.19 -56.02
CA GLU A 178 3.79 11.79 -57.37
C GLU A 178 3.26 12.97 -58.23
N GLU A 179 3.09 14.18 -57.66
CA GLU A 179 2.86 15.46 -58.38
C GLU A 179 4.16 16.21 -58.73
#